data_AF-A0A5C7QG80-F1
#
_entry.id   AF-A0A5C7QG80-F1
#
_cell.length_a   1.000
_cell.length_b   1.000
_cell.length_c   1.000
_cell.angle_alpha   90.00
_cell.angle_beta   90.00
_cell.angle_gamma   90.00
#
_symmetry.space_group_name_H-M   'P 1'
#
loop_
_entity.id
_entity.type
_entity.pdbx_description
1 polymer ?
#
loop_
_entity_poly.entity_id
_entity_poly.type
_entity_poly.pdbx_seq_one_letter_code
_entity_poly.pdbx_strand_id
1 'polypeptide(L)'
;MRQAPIGKPLPAGWVYVGRPTDLGNPFYLRTPASTEKRAEVISNYERWLDGMLAQPGSDQARMMDSIEQLAIEGEGVMTLVCFCAPLACHADVIATRLRVRLGLPEPGQASQEGGQQGEPDSSPGGSGEAQG
;
A
#
# COMPACT_ATOMS: atom_id res chain seq x y z
N MET A 1 -24.51 19.18 6.34
CA MET A 1 -23.58 18.32 5.57
C MET A 1 -22.17 18.81 5.86
N ARG A 2 -21.35 18.08 6.65
CA ARG A 2 -20.00 18.56 7.00
C ARG A 2 -19.03 18.06 5.93
N GLN A 3 -18.64 19.01 5.09
CA GLN A 3 -17.73 18.89 3.96
C GLN A 3 -16.31 18.55 4.47
N ALA A 4 -15.47 17.98 3.60
CA ALA A 4 -14.02 17.89 3.85
C ALA A 4 -13.49 19.27 4.29
N PRO A 5 -12.47 19.35 5.18
CA PRO A 5 -11.93 20.62 5.60
C PRO A 5 -11.47 21.43 4.38
N ILE A 6 -12.24 22.48 4.07
CA ILE A 6 -11.92 23.47 3.05
C ILE A 6 -10.57 24.08 3.42
N GLY A 7 -9.59 24.01 2.53
CA GLY A 7 -8.37 24.83 2.62
C GLY A 7 -7.03 24.11 2.70
N LYS A 8 -6.93 22.79 2.56
CA LYS A 8 -5.65 22.12 2.28
C LYS A 8 -5.65 21.56 0.85
N PRO A 9 -4.74 22.00 -0.04
CA PRO A 9 -4.60 21.36 -1.33
C PRO A 9 -4.23 19.90 -1.08
N LEU A 10 -4.99 19.00 -1.70
CA LEU A 10 -4.65 17.60 -1.68
C LEU A 10 -3.34 17.41 -2.45
N PRO A 11 -2.45 16.50 -2.03
CA PRO A 11 -1.14 16.31 -2.67
C PRO A 11 -1.31 16.02 -4.16
N ALA A 12 -0.43 16.52 -5.04
CA ALA A 12 -0.50 16.18 -6.45
C ALA A 12 -0.57 14.64 -6.63
N GLY A 13 -1.47 14.17 -7.52
CA GLY A 13 -1.71 12.72 -7.68
C GLY A 13 -2.59 12.09 -6.59
N TRP A 14 -3.54 12.84 -6.01
CA TRP A 14 -4.50 12.29 -5.05
C TRP A 14 -5.71 11.65 -5.73
N VAL A 15 -6.21 10.56 -5.16
CA VAL A 15 -7.48 9.92 -5.57
C VAL A 15 -8.40 9.78 -4.37
N TYR A 16 -9.63 10.27 -4.52
CA TYR A 16 -10.66 10.10 -3.50
C TYR A 16 -11.31 8.73 -3.60
N VAL A 17 -11.35 8.00 -2.50
CA VAL A 17 -11.90 6.64 -2.39
C VAL A 17 -12.99 6.55 -1.32
N GLY A 18 -13.68 7.66 -1.04
CA GLY A 18 -14.73 7.70 -0.02
C GLY A 18 -16.00 6.94 -0.41
N ARG A 19 -17.01 6.95 0.46
CA ARG A 19 -18.29 6.24 0.27
C ARG A 19 -19.00 6.41 -1.09
N PRO A 20 -18.93 7.57 -1.77
CA PRO A 20 -19.52 7.71 -3.11
C PRO A 20 -18.83 6.89 -4.21
N THR A 21 -17.74 6.20 -3.91
CA THR A 21 -16.95 5.42 -4.87
C THR A 21 -17.19 3.92 -4.71
N ASP A 22 -16.88 3.14 -5.74
CA ASP A 22 -17.05 1.67 -5.71
C ASP A 22 -16.15 0.99 -4.68
N LEU A 23 -15.02 1.62 -4.34
CA LEU A 23 -14.10 1.19 -3.28
C LEU A 23 -14.44 1.80 -1.91
N GLY A 24 -15.55 2.53 -1.78
CA GLY A 24 -16.00 3.07 -0.51
C GLY A 24 -16.29 1.99 0.53
N ASN A 25 -15.94 2.22 1.79
CA ASN A 25 -16.20 1.25 2.86
C ASN A 25 -17.71 1.04 3.10
N PRO A 26 -18.27 -0.18 2.90
CA PRO A 26 -19.68 -0.47 3.17
C PRO A 26 -19.98 -0.63 4.67
N PHE A 27 -18.96 -0.83 5.50
CA PHE A 27 -19.10 -1.01 6.94
C PHE A 27 -19.11 0.33 7.66
N TYR A 28 -20.22 0.62 8.34
CA TYR A 28 -20.42 1.88 9.04
C TYR A 28 -19.65 1.94 10.36
N LEU A 29 -18.78 2.94 10.49
CA LEU A 29 -18.19 3.35 11.76
C LEU A 29 -19.01 4.49 12.37
N ARG A 30 -19.76 4.23 13.44
CA ARG A 30 -20.51 5.26 14.18
C ARG A 30 -19.55 6.13 14.98
N THR A 31 -19.71 7.44 14.95
CA THR A 31 -18.90 8.39 15.73
C THR A 31 -19.59 8.78 17.04
N PRO A 32 -18.84 8.92 18.15
CA PRO A 32 -17.43 8.54 18.33
C PRO A 32 -17.26 7.01 18.35
N ALA A 33 -16.19 6.52 17.73
CA ALA A 33 -15.82 5.10 17.74
C ALA A 33 -14.51 4.89 18.50
N SER A 34 -14.43 3.78 19.22
CA SER A 34 -13.16 3.34 19.82
C SER A 34 -12.19 2.84 18.75
N THR A 35 -10.91 2.74 19.12
CA THR A 35 -9.84 2.22 18.27
C THR A 35 -10.13 0.77 17.86
N GLU A 36 -10.66 -0.04 18.78
CA GLU A 36 -11.02 -1.44 18.53
C GLU A 36 -12.14 -1.53 17.49
N LYS A 37 -13.18 -0.68 17.60
CA LYS A 37 -14.28 -0.68 16.62
C LYS A 37 -13.82 -0.23 15.24
N ARG A 38 -12.87 0.71 15.19
CA ARG A 38 -12.23 1.11 13.93
C ARG A 38 -11.45 -0.05 13.32
N ALA A 39 -10.63 -0.74 14.11
CA ALA A 39 -9.87 -1.90 13.65
C ALA A 39 -10.79 -3.02 13.14
N GLU A 40 -11.91 -3.30 13.83
CA GLU A 40 -12.91 -4.28 13.39
C GLU A 40 -13.51 -3.90 12.02
N VAL A 41 -13.91 -2.64 11.84
CA VAL A 41 -14.47 -2.14 10.58
C VAL A 41 -13.46 -2.21 9.44
N ILE A 42 -12.19 -1.91 9.71
CA ILE A 42 -11.10 -2.02 8.72
C ILE A 42 -10.86 -3.49 8.36
N SER A 43 -10.83 -4.40 9.34
CA SER A 43 -10.65 -5.83 9.10
C SER A 43 -11.82 -6.44 8.32
N ASN A 44 -13.05 -5.99 8.58
CA ASN A 44 -14.21 -6.36 7.77
C ASN A 44 -14.08 -5.85 6.33
N TYR A 45 -13.63 -4.61 6.16
CA TYR A 45 -13.38 -4.01 4.85
C TYR A 45 -12.33 -4.78 4.07
N GLU A 46 -11.23 -5.17 4.71
CA GLU A 46 -10.17 -5.96 4.09
C GLU A 46 -10.69 -7.26 3.48
N ARG A 47 -11.42 -8.06 4.28
CA ARG A 47 -12.03 -9.32 3.79
C ARG A 47 -13.03 -9.08 2.66
N TRP A 48 -13.82 -8.03 2.76
CA TRP A 48 -14.78 -7.68 1.72
C TRP A 48 -14.08 -7.30 0.42
N LEU A 49 -13.05 -6.45 0.50
CA LEU A 49 -12.29 -6.00 -0.66
C LEU A 49 -11.63 -7.20 -1.36
N ASP A 50 -10.96 -8.08 -0.62
CA ASP A 50 -10.34 -9.28 -1.18
C ASP A 50 -11.37 -10.15 -1.93
N GLY A 51 -12.57 -10.32 -1.37
CA GLY A 51 -13.67 -11.02 -2.03
C GLY A 51 -14.21 -10.32 -3.28
N MET A 52 -14.21 -8.99 -3.32
CA MET A 52 -14.63 -8.22 -4.50
C MET A 52 -13.57 -8.24 -5.60
N LEU A 53 -12.28 -8.19 -5.23
CA LEU A 53 -11.15 -8.26 -6.17
C LEU A 53 -10.99 -9.67 -6.77
N ALA A 54 -11.36 -10.72 -6.03
CA ALA A 54 -11.37 -12.09 -6.53
C ALA A 54 -12.48 -12.35 -7.58
N GLN A 55 -13.44 -11.44 -7.74
CA GLN A 55 -14.50 -11.54 -8.73
C GLN A 55 -14.12 -10.78 -10.01
N PRO A 56 -13.83 -11.48 -11.13
CA PRO A 56 -13.49 -10.82 -12.38
C PRO A 56 -14.63 -9.92 -12.86
N GLY A 57 -14.31 -8.67 -13.20
CA GLY A 57 -15.29 -7.73 -13.72
C GLY A 57 -16.26 -7.17 -12.67
N SER A 58 -15.95 -7.22 -11.37
CA SER A 58 -16.64 -6.39 -10.38
C SER A 58 -16.32 -4.90 -10.59
N ASP A 59 -17.21 -4.01 -10.16
CA ASP A 59 -16.96 -2.56 -10.20
C ASP A 59 -15.72 -2.19 -9.37
N GLN A 60 -15.51 -2.88 -8.25
CA GLN A 60 -14.35 -2.73 -7.39
C GLN A 60 -13.05 -3.10 -8.11
N ALA A 61 -13.04 -4.23 -8.84
CA ALA A 61 -11.89 -4.64 -9.63
C ALA A 61 -11.58 -3.61 -10.72
N ARG A 62 -12.59 -3.16 -11.48
CA ARG A 62 -12.42 -2.11 -12.52
C ARG A 62 -11.87 -0.80 -11.95
N MET A 63 -12.39 -0.36 -10.81
CA MET A 63 -11.90 0.85 -10.16
C MET A 63 -10.47 0.66 -9.67
N MET A 64 -10.14 -0.50 -9.09
CA MET A 64 -8.78 -0.83 -8.67
C MET A 64 -7.80 -0.81 -9.85
N ASP A 65 -8.18 -1.37 -11.00
CA ASP A 65 -7.36 -1.37 -12.22
C ASP A 65 -7.16 0.06 -12.75
N SER A 66 -8.20 0.89 -12.69
CA SER A 66 -8.11 2.30 -13.10
C SER A 66 -7.14 3.09 -12.21
N ILE A 67 -7.18 2.83 -10.90
CA ILE A 67 -6.27 3.46 -9.94
C ILE A 67 -4.83 2.96 -10.12
N GLU A 68 -4.64 1.67 -10.38
CA GLU A 68 -3.33 1.08 -10.70
C GLU A 68 -2.73 1.74 -11.94
N GLN A 69 -3.51 1.88 -13.01
CA GLN A 69 -3.06 2.51 -14.25
C GLN A 69 -2.62 3.97 -14.01
N LEU A 70 -3.41 4.74 -13.26
CA LEU A 70 -3.05 6.11 -12.87
C LEU A 70 -1.79 6.16 -12.01
N ALA A 71 -1.57 5.17 -11.15
CA ALA A 71 -0.35 5.07 -10.36
C ALA A 71 0.87 4.77 -11.24
N ILE A 72 0.75 3.88 -12.24
CA ILE A 72 1.82 3.60 -13.20
C ILE A 72 2.17 4.85 -14.01
N GLU A 73 1.16 5.59 -14.50
CA GLU A 73 1.34 6.84 -15.25
C GLU A 73 1.94 7.96 -14.38
N GLY A 74 1.66 7.95 -13.08
CA GLY A 74 2.13 8.93 -12.09
C GLY A 74 3.39 8.54 -11.31
N GLU A 75 4.23 7.64 -11.84
CA GLU A 75 5.51 7.18 -11.21
C GLU A 75 5.36 6.43 -9.87
N GLY A 76 4.21 5.82 -9.61
CA GLY A 76 3.96 4.94 -8.47
C GLY A 76 3.61 5.65 -7.15
N VAL A 77 3.56 6.98 -7.13
CA VAL A 77 3.21 7.77 -5.93
C VAL A 77 1.77 8.25 -6.02
N MET A 78 0.86 7.55 -5.34
CA MET A 78 -0.54 7.96 -5.24
C MET A 78 -1.00 8.09 -3.79
N THR A 79 -1.64 9.22 -3.49
CA THR A 79 -2.26 9.45 -2.16
C THR A 79 -3.75 9.14 -2.23
N LEU A 80 -4.18 8.10 -1.53
CA LEU A 80 -5.61 7.78 -1.40
C LEU A 80 -6.22 8.57 -0.24
N VAL A 81 -7.33 9.25 -0.52
CA VAL A 81 -7.97 10.16 0.44
C VAL A 81 -9.38 9.69 0.78
N CYS A 82 -9.71 9.69 2.07
CA CYS A 82 -11.04 9.44 2.60
C CYS A 82 -11.37 10.45 3.71
N PHE A 83 -12.66 10.69 3.96
CA PHE A 83 -13.13 11.60 5.01
C PHE A 83 -12.67 11.23 6.44
N CYS A 84 -12.27 9.97 6.66
CA CYS A 84 -11.78 9.50 7.97
C CYS A 84 -10.35 9.96 8.28
N ALA A 85 -9.57 10.38 7.27
CA ALA A 85 -8.20 10.85 7.48
C ALA A 85 -8.18 12.03 8.47
N PRO A 86 -7.20 12.10 9.40
CA PRO A 86 -5.95 11.33 9.45
C PRO A 86 -6.01 10.01 10.26
N LEU A 87 -7.18 9.57 10.73
CA LEU A 87 -7.30 8.32 11.48
C LEU A 87 -7.25 7.12 10.53
N ALA A 88 -6.76 5.98 11.02
CA ALA A 88 -6.70 4.72 10.25
C ALA A 88 -8.03 4.44 9.54
N CYS A 89 -7.95 4.07 8.26
CA CYS A 89 -9.05 4.08 7.33
C CYS A 89 -8.97 2.92 6.33
N HIS A 90 -10.06 2.69 5.59
CA HIS A 90 -10.10 1.76 4.47
C HIS A 90 -9.18 2.18 3.31
N ALA A 91 -8.88 3.47 3.18
CA ALA A 91 -7.92 3.97 2.19
C ALA A 91 -6.52 3.35 2.38
N ASP A 92 -6.14 3.05 3.63
CA ASP A 92 -4.87 2.38 3.93
C ASP A 92 -4.85 0.96 3.37
N VAL A 93 -5.97 0.23 3.48
CA VAL A 93 -6.11 -1.13 2.94
C VAL A 93 -6.00 -1.13 1.42
N ILE A 94 -6.67 -0.19 0.73
CA ILE A 94 -6.56 -0.05 -0.73
C ILE A 94 -5.11 0.25 -1.13
N ALA A 95 -4.44 1.16 -0.40
CA ALA A 95 -3.05 1.52 -0.68
C ALA A 95 -2.11 0.33 -0.54
N THR A 96 -2.30 -0.53 0.48
CA THR A 96 -1.54 -1.78 0.63
C THR A 96 -1.79 -2.72 -0.56
N ARG A 97 -3.04 -2.91 -1.00
CA ARG A 97 -3.34 -3.77 -2.14
C ARG A 97 -2.76 -3.23 -3.45
N LEU A 98 -2.76 -1.91 -3.66
CA LEU A 98 -2.12 -1.29 -4.83
C LEU A 98 -0.62 -1.52 -4.82
N ARG A 99 0.05 -1.36 -3.68
CA ARG A 99 1.49 -1.62 -3.56
C ARG A 99 1.84 -3.04 -3.97
N VAL A 100 1.07 -4.02 -3.50
CA VAL A 100 1.26 -5.43 -3.87
C VAL A 100 1.12 -5.63 -5.38
N ARG A 101 0.09 -5.06 -6.02
CA ARG A 101 -0.11 -5.16 -7.47
C ARG A 101 1.02 -4.51 -8.27
N LEU A 102 1.52 -3.36 -7.80
CA LEU A 102 2.60 -2.60 -8.41
C LEU A 102 4.01 -3.15 -8.09
N GLY A 103 4.13 -4.17 -7.24
CA GLY A 103 5.43 -4.69 -6.78
C GLY A 103 6.24 -3.68 -5.95
N LEU A 104 5.57 -2.70 -5.32
CA LEU A 104 6.23 -1.67 -4.52
C LEU A 104 6.53 -2.18 -3.10
N PRO A 105 7.65 -1.76 -2.49
CA PRO A 105 7.98 -2.12 -1.12
C PRO A 105 7.00 -1.50 -0.12
N GLU A 106 6.89 -2.13 1.06
CA GLU A 106 6.10 -1.60 2.16
C GLU A 106 6.60 -0.19 2.55
N PRO A 107 5.68 0.71 2.93
CA PRO A 107 6.04 2.06 3.33
C PRO A 107 7.00 2.00 4.54
N GLY A 108 8.24 2.44 4.34
CA GLY A 108 9.30 2.44 5.36
C GLY A 108 10.40 1.39 5.19
N GLN A 109 10.37 0.55 4.15
CA GLN A 109 11.44 -0.42 3.84
C GLN A 109 12.44 0.03 2.77
N ALA A 110 12.40 1.29 2.33
CA ALA A 110 13.42 1.82 1.43
C ALA A 110 14.74 2.03 2.20
N SER A 111 15.79 1.33 1.73
CA SER A 111 17.23 1.48 2.01
C SER A 111 17.89 0.34 2.78
N GLN A 112 18.08 -0.80 2.11
CA GLN A 112 19.33 -1.58 2.22
C GLN A 112 19.73 -2.11 0.83
N GLU A 113 20.27 -1.21 -0.01
CA GLU A 113 21.05 -1.61 -1.19
C GLU A 113 22.53 -1.32 -0.93
N GLY A 114 23.40 -2.28 -1.28
CA GLY A 114 24.79 -2.00 -1.68
C GLY A 114 25.89 -2.13 -0.62
N GLY A 115 26.33 -3.36 -0.35
CA GLY A 115 27.60 -3.66 0.34
C GLY A 115 28.51 -4.48 -0.57
N GLN A 116 29.30 -3.78 -1.37
CA GLN A 116 30.28 -4.28 -2.33
C GLN A 116 31.51 -4.89 -1.66
N GLN A 117 31.87 -6.15 -1.97
CA GLN A 117 33.25 -6.70 -1.91
C GLN A 117 33.30 -7.82 -2.97
N GLY A 118 33.79 -7.63 -4.18
CA GLY A 118 35.17 -7.24 -4.47
C GLY A 118 36.06 -8.48 -4.32
N GLU A 119 36.08 -9.35 -5.34
CA GLU A 119 37.17 -10.31 -5.51
C GLU A 119 38.51 -9.56 -5.57
N PRO A 120 39.58 -10.16 -5.05
CA PRO A 120 40.58 -10.61 -6.02
C PRO A 120 41.09 -12.03 -5.77
N ASP A 121 41.11 -12.79 -6.86
CA ASP A 121 42.03 -13.87 -7.17
C ASP A 121 43.47 -13.56 -6.74
N SER A 122 44.09 -14.48 -5.99
CA SER A 122 45.54 -14.71 -5.94
C SER A 122 45.85 -15.98 -5.15
N SER A 123 45.90 -17.12 -5.87
CA SER A 123 46.93 -18.15 -5.60
C SER A 123 48.33 -17.50 -5.82
N PRO A 124 49.44 -17.88 -5.14
CA PRO A 124 49.91 -19.26 -5.01
C PRO A 124 50.67 -19.58 -3.69
N GLY A 125 51.14 -20.82 -3.52
CA GLY A 125 52.30 -21.11 -2.67
C GLY A 125 52.20 -22.39 -1.85
N GLY A 126 52.79 -23.46 -2.36
CA GLY A 126 52.97 -24.70 -1.60
C GLY A 126 54.15 -24.64 -0.62
N SER A 127 54.00 -25.43 0.43
CA SER A 127 55.03 -26.01 1.31
C SER A 127 54.25 -27.03 2.14
N GLY A 128 54.50 -28.35 2.10
CA GLY A 128 55.79 -29.01 2.06
C GLY A 128 56.29 -29.21 3.49
N GLU A 129 55.57 -29.98 4.31
CA GLU A 129 56.04 -30.40 5.63
C GLU A 129 55.81 -31.89 5.83
N ALA A 130 56.93 -32.62 5.76
CA ALA A 130 57.11 -33.94 6.33
C ALA A 130 57.37 -33.79 7.84
N GLN A 131 56.92 -34.78 8.63
CA GLN A 131 57.36 -35.24 9.97
C GLN A 131 56.12 -35.81 10.68
N GLY A 132 56.08 -37.05 11.19
CA GLY A 132 57.07 -38.11 11.32
C GLY A 132 56.40 -39.38 11.80
#